data_AF-H3C441-F1
#
_entry.id   AF-H3C441-F1
#
_cell.length_a   1.000
_cell.length_b   1.000
_cell.length_c   1.000
_cell.angle_alpha   90.00
_cell.angle_beta   90.00
_cell.angle_gamma   90.00
#
_symmetry.space_group_name_H-M   'P 1'
#
loop_
_entity.id
_entity.type
_entity.pdbx_description
1 polymer ?
#
loop_
_entity_poly.entity_id
_entity_poly.type
_entity_poly.pdbx_seq_one_letter_code
_entity_poly.pdbx_strand_id
1 'polypeptide(L)'
;PDSNRHHERLQMDTHFLCSDQRMDTELVDKLVLQLNRIYPQILTDKEAHRFRNLSVPTNVRLAELLKHLCGKGEEACEEFYRGLHLQAEDVYTGLPTRLLQRGLCLLNPTTPSISMWGPPLYSTISPCIS
;
A
#
# COMPACT_ATOMS: atom_id res chain seq x y z
N PRO A 1 -8.22 4.59 -20.92
CA PRO A 1 -9.26 4.96 -19.93
C PRO A 1 -8.92 4.43 -18.54
N ASP A 2 -7.63 4.50 -18.20
CA ASP A 2 -6.99 3.73 -17.13
C ASP A 2 -6.76 4.54 -15.84
N SER A 3 -7.08 5.85 -15.86
CA SER A 3 -6.99 6.73 -14.69
C SER A 3 -7.88 6.30 -13.52
N ASN A 4 -8.94 5.50 -13.76
CA ASN A 4 -9.83 5.04 -12.70
C ASN A 4 -9.17 4.01 -11.78
N ARG A 5 -8.29 3.15 -12.32
CA ARG A 5 -7.73 2.02 -11.56
C ARG A 5 -6.72 2.45 -10.50
N HIS A 6 -6.05 3.59 -10.70
CA HIS A 6 -5.12 4.16 -9.72
C HIS A 6 -5.89 4.89 -8.62
N HIS A 7 -6.95 5.60 -9.01
CA HIS A 7 -7.83 6.31 -8.09
C HIS A 7 -8.58 5.36 -7.14
N GLU A 8 -9.15 4.27 -7.66
CA GLU A 8 -9.85 3.26 -6.85
C GLU A 8 -8.91 2.54 -5.87
N ARG A 9 -7.69 2.22 -6.31
CA ARG A 9 -6.66 1.61 -5.43
C ARG A 9 -6.23 2.55 -4.30
N LEU A 10 -6.00 3.83 -4.63
CA LEU A 10 -5.64 4.83 -3.62
C LEU A 10 -6.78 5.03 -2.62
N GLN A 11 -8.05 5.02 -3.05
CA GLN A 11 -9.19 5.14 -2.14
C GLN A 11 -9.29 3.95 -1.17
N MET A 12 -9.08 2.72 -1.65
CA MET A 12 -9.07 1.53 -0.79
C MET A 12 -7.93 1.60 0.23
N ASP A 13 -6.72 1.95 -0.21
CA ASP A 13 -5.57 2.12 0.67
C ASP A 13 -5.78 3.27 1.66
N THR A 14 -6.43 4.36 1.24
CA THR A 14 -6.75 5.51 2.11
C THR A 14 -7.63 5.09 3.27
N HIS A 15 -8.66 4.29 3.02
CA HIS A 15 -9.56 3.82 4.07
C HIS A 15 -8.85 2.91 5.08
N PHE A 16 -7.93 2.06 4.59
CA PHE A 16 -7.08 1.22 5.44
C PHE A 16 -6.13 2.07 6.28
N LEU A 17 -5.40 3.00 5.65
CA LEU A 17 -4.47 3.91 6.33
C LEU A 17 -5.15 4.78 7.39
N CYS A 18 -6.38 5.24 7.13
CA CYS A 18 -7.15 6.05 8.10
C CYS A 18 -7.65 5.22 9.30
N SER A 19 -7.72 3.91 9.18
CA SER A 19 -8.18 2.99 10.24
C SER A 19 -7.03 2.30 10.98
N ASP A 20 -5.81 2.35 10.43
CA ASP A 20 -4.63 1.71 11.00
C ASP A 20 -4.08 2.53 12.17
N GLN A 21 -3.97 1.91 13.35
CA GLN A 21 -3.44 2.56 14.55
C GLN A 21 -1.98 3.01 14.37
N ARG A 22 -1.23 2.41 13.45
CA ARG A 22 0.16 2.78 13.14
C ARG A 22 0.26 4.12 12.42
N MET A 23 -0.85 4.64 11.86
CA MET A 23 -0.91 6.01 11.32
C MET A 23 -1.13 7.03 12.43
N ASP A 24 -0.09 7.18 13.25
CA ASP A 24 -0.04 8.22 14.27
C ASP A 24 0.20 9.61 13.67
N THR A 25 -0.15 10.64 14.45
CA THR A 25 0.01 12.04 14.08
C THR A 25 1.45 12.40 13.71
N GLU A 26 2.42 11.82 14.43
CA GLU A 26 3.85 12.02 14.15
C GLU A 26 4.24 11.49 12.78
N LEU A 27 3.70 10.32 12.39
CA LEU A 27 4.02 9.68 11.13
C LEU A 27 3.45 10.49 9.96
N VAL A 28 2.21 10.95 10.08
CA VAL A 28 1.59 11.86 9.10
C VAL A 28 2.39 13.15 8.97
N ASP A 29 2.84 13.74 10.08
CA ASP A 29 3.66 14.95 10.07
C ASP A 29 5.01 14.73 9.36
N LYS A 30 5.66 13.59 9.58
CA LYS A 30 6.90 13.21 8.87
C LYS A 30 6.68 13.04 7.38
N LEU A 31 5.56 12.42 6.97
CA LEU A 31 5.19 12.29 5.56
C LEU A 31 4.96 13.65 4.90
N VAL A 32 4.21 14.53 5.55
CA VAL A 32 3.95 15.89 5.07
C VAL A 32 5.26 16.69 4.93
N LEU A 33 6.17 16.55 5.88
CA LEU A 33 7.50 17.18 5.82
C LEU A 33 8.37 16.62 4.70
N GLN A 34 8.33 15.31 4.46
CA GLN A 34 9.02 14.68 3.35
C GLN A 34 8.54 15.27 2.02
N LEU A 35 7.22 15.27 1.81
CA LEU A 35 6.60 15.82 0.60
C LEU A 35 6.84 17.32 0.40
N ASN A 36 7.05 18.07 1.48
CA ASN A 36 7.43 19.48 1.44
C ASN A 36 8.90 19.69 1.03
N ARG A 37 9.80 18.78 1.42
CA ARG A 37 11.26 18.95 1.26
C ARG A 37 11.86 18.23 0.06
N ILE A 38 11.12 17.36 -0.60
CA ILE A 38 11.58 16.70 -1.82
C ILE A 38 11.55 17.64 -3.04
N TYR A 39 12.39 17.36 -4.03
CA TYR A 39 12.41 18.09 -5.31
C TYR A 39 12.00 17.15 -6.45
N PRO A 40 10.99 17.52 -7.27
CA PRO A 40 10.18 18.74 -7.19
C PRO A 40 9.22 18.73 -6.00
N GLN A 41 8.96 19.92 -5.44
CA GLN A 41 8.16 20.08 -4.22
C GLN A 41 6.71 19.63 -4.42
N ILE A 42 6.34 18.53 -3.76
CA ILE A 42 5.00 17.95 -3.88
C ILE A 42 3.98 18.68 -3.00
N LEU A 43 4.36 19.19 -1.83
CA LEU A 43 3.51 20.05 -1.00
C LEU A 43 4.18 21.40 -0.78
N THR A 44 3.47 22.49 -1.04
CA THR A 44 3.93 23.83 -0.68
C THR A 44 3.99 23.99 0.83
N ASP A 45 4.77 24.95 1.33
CA ASP A 45 4.85 25.24 2.78
C ASP A 45 3.49 25.54 3.40
N LYS A 46 2.61 26.21 2.64
CA LYS A 46 1.23 26.51 3.08
C LYS A 46 0.40 25.23 3.26
N GLU A 47 0.47 24.31 2.29
CA GLU A 47 -0.23 23.03 2.34
C GLU A 47 0.32 22.16 3.47
N ALA A 48 1.65 22.09 3.61
CA ALA A 48 2.30 21.34 4.67
C ALA A 48 1.88 21.82 6.06
N HIS A 49 1.85 23.15 6.29
CA HIS A 49 1.35 23.69 7.56
C HIS A 49 -0.13 23.37 7.80
N ARG A 50 -0.96 23.36 6.76
CA ARG A 50 -2.38 23.02 6.87
C ARG A 50 -2.60 21.55 7.26
N PHE A 51 -1.87 20.63 6.63
CA PHE A 51 -1.99 19.19 6.92
C PHE A 51 -1.41 18.78 8.27
N ARG A 52 -0.53 19.61 8.86
CA ARG A 52 0.01 19.43 10.22
C ARG A 52 -0.84 20.07 11.31
N ASN A 53 -1.98 20.66 10.98
CA ASN A 53 -2.85 21.27 11.97
C ASN A 53 -3.44 20.21 12.93
N LEU A 54 -3.07 20.26 14.20
CA LEU A 54 -3.52 19.32 15.25
C LEU A 54 -4.98 19.56 15.68
N SER A 55 -5.60 20.65 15.21
CA SER A 55 -7.03 20.92 15.44
C SER A 55 -7.95 19.97 14.68
N VAL A 56 -7.43 19.25 13.68
CA VAL A 56 -8.17 18.28 12.86
C VAL A 56 -7.67 16.88 13.22
N PRO A 57 -8.57 15.88 13.37
CA PRO A 57 -8.15 14.53 13.72
C PRO A 57 -7.31 13.90 12.59
N THR A 58 -6.31 13.10 12.97
CA THR A 58 -5.25 12.58 12.08
C THR A 58 -5.79 11.81 10.89
N ASN A 59 -6.82 10.98 11.08
CA ASN A 59 -7.51 10.24 10.02
C ASN A 59 -8.09 11.17 8.94
N VAL A 60 -8.75 12.26 9.34
CA VAL A 60 -9.33 13.23 8.40
C VAL A 60 -8.23 14.00 7.67
N ARG A 61 -7.16 14.40 8.37
CA ARG A 61 -6.00 15.06 7.72
C ARG A 61 -5.37 14.17 6.67
N LEU A 62 -5.21 12.89 6.98
CA LEU A 62 -4.60 11.90 6.08
C LEU A 62 -5.47 11.66 4.84
N ALA A 63 -6.79 11.51 5.03
CA ALA A 63 -7.73 11.37 3.92
C ALA A 63 -7.70 12.59 2.98
N GLU A 64 -7.70 13.80 3.54
CA GLU A 64 -7.62 15.04 2.75
C GLU A 64 -6.27 15.20 2.06
N LEU A 65 -5.16 14.83 2.72
CA LEU A 65 -3.82 14.83 2.13
C LEU A 65 -3.77 13.89 0.91
N LEU A 66 -4.22 12.65 1.06
CA LEU A 66 -4.23 11.66 0.00
C LEU A 66 -5.09 12.10 -1.18
N LYS A 67 -6.28 12.63 -0.91
CA LYS A 67 -7.18 13.19 -1.93
C LYS A 67 -6.52 14.36 -2.67
N HIS A 68 -5.80 15.22 -1.95
CA HIS A 68 -5.09 16.35 -2.53
C HIS A 68 -3.94 15.90 -3.44
N LEU A 69 -3.14 14.94 -3.01
CA LEU A 69 -2.05 14.35 -3.82
C LEU A 69 -2.59 13.70 -5.09
N CYS A 70 -3.71 12.99 -4.97
CA CYS A 70 -4.41 12.35 -6.08
C CYS A 70 -4.86 13.36 -7.15
N GLY A 71 -5.28 14.55 -6.72
CA GLY A 71 -5.61 15.67 -7.63
C GLY A 71 -4.38 16.37 -8.21
N LYS A 72 -3.21 16.25 -7.58
CA LYS A 72 -1.96 16.89 -8.01
C LYS A 72 -1.27 16.13 -9.15
N GLY A 73 -1.35 14.81 -9.14
CA GLY A 73 -0.79 13.95 -10.17
C GLY A 73 -0.25 12.64 -9.61
N GLU A 74 0.08 11.70 -10.48
CA GLU A 74 0.59 10.39 -10.07
C GLU A 74 1.95 10.50 -9.36
N GLU A 75 2.82 11.42 -9.78
CA GLU A 75 4.11 11.69 -9.12
C GLU A 75 3.95 12.03 -7.63
N ALA A 76 2.92 12.81 -7.29
CA ALA A 76 2.64 13.18 -5.90
C ALA A 76 2.22 11.97 -5.04
N CYS A 77 1.44 11.06 -5.62
CA CYS A 77 1.05 9.81 -4.98
C CYS A 77 2.24 8.87 -4.81
N GLU A 78 3.09 8.73 -5.82
CA GLU A 78 4.29 7.89 -5.75
C GLU A 78 5.25 8.35 -4.66
N GLU A 79 5.47 9.66 -4.53
CA GLU A 79 6.32 10.20 -3.48
C GLU A 79 5.74 9.98 -2.08
N PHE A 80 4.41 10.03 -1.93
CA PHE A 80 3.78 9.65 -0.68
C PHE A 80 4.03 8.18 -0.35
N TYR A 81 3.89 7.27 -1.33
CA TYR A 81 4.19 5.86 -1.13
C TYR A 81 5.66 5.61 -0.81
N ARG A 82 6.59 6.35 -1.44
CA ARG A 82 8.02 6.32 -1.09
C ARG A 82 8.25 6.77 0.35
N GLY A 83 7.67 7.90 0.74
CA GLY A 83 7.74 8.40 2.11
C GLY A 83 7.15 7.42 3.12
N LEU A 84 6.00 6.82 2.81
CA LEU A 84 5.33 5.83 3.64
C LEU A 84 6.17 4.56 3.78
N HIS A 85 6.81 4.09 2.72
CA HIS A 85 7.71 2.95 2.79
C HIS A 85 8.92 3.22 3.69
N LEU A 86 9.49 4.42 3.64
CA LEU A 86 10.63 4.81 4.48
C LEU A 86 10.26 5.02 5.95
N GLN A 87 9.09 5.62 6.21
CA GLN A 87 8.64 5.95 7.57
C GLN A 87 7.93 4.77 8.24
N ALA A 88 7.29 3.91 7.46
CA ALA A 88 6.33 2.91 7.90
C ALA A 88 6.31 1.70 6.95
N GLU A 89 7.45 1.02 6.80
CA GLU A 89 7.55 -0.16 5.92
C GLU A 89 6.49 -1.23 6.26
N ASP A 90 6.23 -1.46 7.55
CA ASP A 90 5.21 -2.42 8.03
C ASP A 90 3.78 -2.06 7.60
N VAL A 91 3.49 -0.77 7.47
CA VAL A 91 2.17 -0.28 7.02
C VAL A 91 2.11 -0.39 5.51
N TYR A 92 3.17 0.02 4.82
CA TYR A 92 3.30 -0.05 3.37
C TYR A 92 3.18 -1.50 2.85
N THR A 93 3.81 -2.46 3.52
CA THR A 93 3.73 -3.88 3.17
C THR A 93 2.36 -4.49 3.48
N GLY A 94 1.63 -3.92 4.44
CA GLY A 94 0.27 -4.32 4.82
C GLY A 94 -0.85 -3.72 3.95
N LEU A 95 -0.52 -2.84 3.00
CA LEU A 95 -1.53 -2.22 2.14
C LEU A 95 -2.30 -3.28 1.33
N PRO A 96 -3.64 -3.21 1.29
CA PRO A 96 -4.47 -4.18 0.57
C PRO A 96 -4.12 -4.21 -0.92
N THR A 97 -3.77 -3.07 -1.52
CA THR A 97 -3.33 -3.01 -2.92
C THR A 97 -2.03 -3.76 -3.18
N ARG A 98 -1.10 -3.78 -2.22
CA ARG A 98 0.18 -4.51 -2.31
C ARG A 98 0.00 -6.00 -2.09
N LEU A 99 -0.91 -6.39 -1.19
CA LEU A 99 -1.32 -7.79 -1.04
C LEU A 99 -1.96 -8.30 -2.33
N LEU A 100 -2.86 -7.51 -2.93
CA LEU A 100 -3.49 -7.83 -4.20
C LEU A 100 -2.47 -7.95 -5.36
N GLN A 101 -1.48 -7.04 -5.43
CA GLN A 101 -0.43 -7.09 -6.45
C GLN A 101 0.58 -8.23 -6.25
N ARG A 102 0.88 -8.63 -5.01
CA ARG A 102 1.80 -9.74 -4.72
C ARG A 102 1.17 -11.12 -4.94
N GLY A 103 -0.05 -11.20 -5.49
CA GLY A 103 -0.74 -12.47 -5.69
C GLY A 103 -1.23 -13.11 -4.39
N LEU A 104 -1.12 -12.39 -3.26
CA LEU A 104 -1.87 -12.65 -2.06
C LEU A 104 -3.26 -12.03 -2.26
N CYS A 105 -3.97 -12.53 -3.28
CA CYS A 105 -5.34 -12.91 -3.00
C CYS A 105 -5.26 -13.67 -1.68
N LEU A 106 -5.73 -13.05 -0.60
CA LEU A 106 -6.19 -13.83 0.53
C LEU A 106 -6.99 -14.95 -0.11
N LEU A 107 -6.48 -16.18 0.02
CA LEU A 107 -7.25 -17.37 -0.23
C LEU A 107 -8.60 -17.07 0.42
N ASN A 108 -9.62 -16.93 -0.42
CA ASN A 108 -10.99 -17.04 0.04
C ASN A 108 -11.00 -18.21 1.04
N PRO A 109 -11.59 -18.08 2.24
CA PRO A 109 -11.80 -19.24 3.10
C PRO A 109 -12.81 -20.25 2.51
N THR A 110 -12.95 -20.33 1.18
CA THR A 110 -13.98 -21.12 0.49
C THR A 110 -13.44 -22.06 -0.58
N THR A 111 -12.17 -22.47 -0.53
CA THR A 111 -11.72 -23.62 -1.32
C THR A 111 -11.05 -24.67 -0.43
N PRO A 112 -11.78 -25.70 0.03
CA PRO A 112 -11.16 -26.93 0.46
C PRO A 112 -10.82 -27.74 -0.80
N SER A 113 -9.59 -27.62 -1.29
CA SER A 113 -9.01 -28.63 -2.19
C SER A 113 -7.59 -28.94 -1.77
N ILE A 114 -7.52 -29.68 -0.68
CA ILE A 114 -6.57 -30.79 -0.52
C ILE A 114 -6.59 -31.61 -1.82
N SER A 115 -5.52 -31.51 -2.62
CA SER A 115 -4.95 -32.60 -3.45
C SER A 115 -4.08 -32.05 -4.58
N MET A 116 -2.81 -31.71 -4.33
CA MET A 116 -1.79 -31.87 -5.38
C MET A 116 -0.33 -31.88 -4.89
N TRP A 117 -0.04 -32.51 -3.75
CA TRP A 117 1.33 -32.97 -3.49
C TRP A 117 1.38 -34.44 -3.09
N GLY A 118 1.68 -35.26 -4.10
CA GLY A 118 2.07 -36.66 -4.02
C GLY A 118 1.65 -37.46 -5.26
N PRO A 119 2.44 -38.45 -5.71
CA PRO A 119 3.79 -38.36 -6.28
C PRO A 119 3.77 -38.71 -7.79
N PRO A 120 4.82 -38.44 -8.59
CA PRO A 120 5.04 -39.25 -9.78
C PRO A 120 5.60 -40.60 -9.29
N LEU A 121 4.77 -41.64 -9.30
CA LEU A 121 5.24 -43.02 -9.30
C LEU A 121 6.12 -43.18 -10.56
N TYR A 122 7.43 -43.12 -10.36
CA TYR A 122 8.41 -43.50 -11.36
C TYR A 122 8.25 -45.00 -11.60
N SER A 123 7.47 -45.34 -12.62
CA SER A 123 7.31 -46.70 -13.09
C SER A 123 8.30 -46.94 -14.23
N THR A 124 8.86 -48.15 -14.25
CA THR A 124 9.73 -48.74 -15.29
C THR A 124 11.19 -48.25 -15.17
N ILE A 125 12.21 -49.10 -15.01
CA ILE A 125 12.50 -50.34 -15.73
C ILE A 125 13.42 -51.22 -14.85
N SER A 126 12.99 -52.46 -14.58
CA SER A 126 13.91 -53.59 -14.39
C SER A 126 14.21 -54.17 -15.79
N PRO A 127 15.45 -54.61 -16.07
CA PRO A 127 15.60 -56.05 -16.19
C PRO A 127 16.92 -56.60 -15.60
N CYS A 128 16.77 -57.84 -15.17
CA CYS A 128 17.72 -58.92 -14.92
C CYS A 128 19.14 -58.79 -15.47
N ILE A 129 20.11 -59.34 -14.72
CA ILE A 129 21.15 -60.33 -15.09
C ILE A 129 21.93 -60.59 -13.77
N SER A 130 21.64 -61.70 -13.09
CA SER A 130 22.34 -63.01 -13.09
C SER A 130 23.62 -63.02 -12.26
#